data_AF-A0A6P8JR08-F1
#
_entry.id   AF-A0A6P8JR08-F1
#
_cell.length_a   1.000
_cell.length_b   1.000
_cell.length_c   1.000
_cell.angle_alpha   90.00
_cell.angle_beta   90.00
_cell.angle_gamma   90.00
#
_symmetry.space_group_name_H-M   'P 1'
#
loop_
_entity.id
_entity.type
_entity.pdbx_description
1 polymer ?
#
loop_
_entity_poly.entity_id
_entity_poly.type
_entity_poly.pdbx_seq_one_letter_code
_entity_poly.pdbx_strand_id
1 'polypeptide(L)'
;MSTESAKPALSQGAIVAQFQQLRNEQRNLANSLNTLEMDLREHKNVIETLEAADPDRKCFRQIGGVLCERTVKEVLPQLVENKDFIAKTINMVTNDLSKKGSELNKFKEEHNIRICGEHLVAEGAKGDDAEDKAENRNVLAFN
;
A
#
# COMPACT_ATOMS: atom_id res chain seq x y z
N MET A 1 22.96 -30.96 30.34
CA MET A 1 22.41 -31.30 29.01
C MET A 1 21.25 -30.34 28.76
N SER A 2 21.52 -29.25 28.05
CA SER A 2 20.56 -28.18 27.78
C SER A 2 19.56 -28.65 26.73
N THR A 3 18.27 -28.63 27.06
CA THR A 3 17.19 -28.88 26.10
C THR A 3 16.97 -27.60 25.30
N GLU A 4 17.53 -27.57 24.09
CA GLU A 4 17.25 -26.53 23.10
C GLU A 4 15.85 -26.78 22.51
N SER A 5 14.91 -25.96 22.94
CA SER A 5 13.50 -26.04 22.54
C SER A 5 13.35 -25.65 21.06
N ALA A 6 13.31 -26.67 20.20
CA ALA A 6 12.95 -26.52 18.80
C ALA A 6 11.58 -25.81 18.68
N LYS A 7 11.55 -24.67 17.98
CA LYS A 7 10.31 -23.95 17.67
C LYS A 7 9.33 -24.92 17.00
N PRO A 8 8.05 -24.96 17.41
CA PRO A 8 7.07 -25.86 16.80
C PRO A 8 6.93 -25.50 15.31
N ALA A 9 7.14 -26.48 14.44
CA ALA A 9 6.95 -26.32 13.01
C ALA A 9 5.49 -25.97 12.74
N LEU A 10 5.23 -24.77 12.19
CA LEU A 10 3.91 -24.35 11.75
C LEU A 10 3.38 -25.34 10.71
N SER A 11 2.08 -25.64 10.75
CA SER A 11 1.46 -26.53 9.76
C SER A 11 1.53 -25.89 8.36
N GLN A 12 1.57 -26.72 7.32
CA GLN A 12 1.66 -26.23 5.94
C GLN A 12 0.52 -25.25 5.58
N GLY A 13 -0.70 -25.52 6.06
CA GLY A 13 -1.82 -24.60 5.90
C GLY A 13 -1.61 -23.25 6.60
N ALA A 14 -0.96 -23.24 7.77
CA ALA A 14 -0.64 -22.01 8.50
C ALA A 14 0.43 -21.18 7.77
N ILE A 15 1.44 -21.82 7.17
CA ILE A 15 2.48 -21.15 6.37
C ILE A 15 1.86 -20.44 5.16
N VAL A 16 0.98 -21.13 4.43
CA VAL A 16 0.26 -20.55 3.28
C VAL A 16 -0.62 -19.39 3.70
N ALA A 17 -1.38 -19.55 4.78
CA ALA A 17 -2.25 -18.49 5.30
C ALA A 17 -1.44 -17.24 5.70
N GLN A 18 -0.32 -17.42 6.39
CA GLN A 18 0.56 -16.33 6.79
C GLN A 18 1.18 -15.61 5.59
N PHE A 19 1.63 -16.34 4.57
CA PHE A 19 2.15 -15.74 3.34
C PHE A 19 1.09 -14.91 2.59
N GLN A 20 -0.15 -15.42 2.51
CA GLN A 20 -1.26 -14.68 1.91
C GLN A 20 -1.59 -13.42 2.71
N GLN A 21 -1.56 -13.50 4.04
CA GLN A 21 -1.74 -12.34 4.90
C GLN A 21 -0.66 -11.28 4.63
N LEU A 22 0.62 -11.66 4.59
CA LEU A 22 1.73 -10.75 4.28
C LEU A 22 1.60 -10.08 2.90
N ARG A 23 1.15 -10.83 1.87
CA ARG A 23 0.85 -10.26 0.54
C ARG A 23 -0.30 -9.26 0.59
N ASN A 24 -1.36 -9.57 1.33
CA ASN A 24 -2.50 -8.66 1.48
C ASN A 24 -2.10 -7.38 2.21
N GLU A 25 -1.29 -7.48 3.27
CA GLU A 25 -0.73 -6.32 3.96
C GLU A 25 0.12 -5.45 3.02
N GLN A 26 1.01 -6.06 2.23
CA GLN A 26 1.82 -5.33 1.25
C GLN A 26 0.96 -4.60 0.21
N ARG A 27 -0.08 -5.27 -0.32
CA ARG A 27 -1.01 -4.67 -1.28
C ARG A 27 -1.78 -3.50 -0.66
N ASN A 28 -2.21 -3.62 0.58
CA ASN A 28 -2.90 -2.56 1.30
C ASN A 28 -1.99 -1.34 1.51
N LEU A 29 -0.71 -1.56 1.87
CA LEU A 29 0.28 -0.48 1.98
C LEU A 29 0.49 0.22 0.63
N ALA A 30 0.60 -0.53 -0.47
CA ALA A 30 0.76 0.04 -1.80
C ALA A 30 -0.46 0.87 -2.23
N ASN A 31 -1.68 0.39 -1.96
CA ASN A 31 -2.89 1.15 -2.23
C ASN A 31 -2.95 2.44 -1.41
N SER A 32 -2.65 2.37 -0.11
CA SER A 32 -2.60 3.55 0.78
C SER A 32 -1.55 4.55 0.33
N LEU A 33 -0.38 4.09 -0.13
CA LEU A 33 0.67 4.94 -0.66
C LEU A 33 0.18 5.74 -1.88
N ASN A 34 -0.46 5.08 -2.85
CA ASN A 34 -1.02 5.74 -4.03
C ASN A 34 -2.06 6.82 -3.67
N THR A 35 -2.93 6.53 -2.69
CA THR A 35 -3.90 7.52 -2.19
C THR A 35 -3.21 8.72 -1.57
N LEU A 36 -2.24 8.49 -0.67
CA LEU A 36 -1.50 9.59 -0.03
C LEU A 36 -0.71 10.44 -1.03
N GLU A 37 -0.14 9.83 -2.08
CA GLU A 37 0.54 10.56 -3.15
C GLU A 37 -0.40 11.42 -3.99
N MET A 38 -1.63 10.94 -4.23
CA MET A 38 -2.68 11.73 -4.86
C MET A 38 -3.08 12.91 -3.98
N ASP A 39 -3.34 12.66 -2.68
CA ASP A 39 -3.69 13.71 -1.72
C ASP A 39 -2.57 14.76 -1.61
N LEU A 40 -1.30 14.34 -1.56
CA LEU A 40 -0.17 15.25 -1.52
C LEU A 40 -0.12 16.19 -2.74
N ARG A 41 -0.41 15.65 -3.93
CA ARG A 41 -0.46 16.46 -5.16
C ARG A 41 -1.62 17.44 -5.13
N GLU A 42 -2.79 17.01 -4.70
CA GLU A 42 -3.95 17.88 -4.60
C GLU A 42 -3.74 18.99 -3.57
N HIS A 43 -3.19 18.67 -2.41
CA HIS A 43 -2.81 19.65 -1.40
C HIS A 43 -1.83 20.70 -1.95
N LYS A 44 -0.84 20.29 -2.77
CA LYS A 44 0.08 21.24 -3.42
C LYS A 44 -0.66 22.18 -4.38
N ASN A 45 -1.53 21.64 -5.23
CA ASN A 45 -2.31 22.44 -6.18
C ASN A 45 -3.20 23.46 -5.45
N VAL A 46 -3.90 23.02 -4.40
CA VAL A 46 -4.76 23.90 -3.61
C VAL A 46 -3.94 25.01 -2.94
N ILE A 47 -2.79 24.69 -2.33
CA ILE A 47 -1.90 25.69 -1.72
C ILE A 47 -1.45 26.71 -2.76
N GLU A 48 -0.97 26.28 -3.93
CA GLU A 48 -0.52 27.18 -5.02
C GLU A 48 -1.63 28.14 -5.46
N THR A 49 -2.87 27.63 -5.61
CA THR A 49 -4.01 28.48 -5.98
C THR A 49 -4.40 29.49 -4.90
N LEU A 50 -4.25 29.11 -3.62
CA LEU A 50 -4.58 29.97 -2.49
C LEU A 50 -3.48 31.00 -2.19
N GLU A 51 -2.22 30.70 -2.48
CA GLU A 51 -1.11 31.66 -2.39
C GLU A 51 -1.26 32.83 -3.37
N ALA A 52 -1.85 32.58 -4.54
CA ALA A 52 -2.18 33.62 -5.51
C ALA A 52 -3.46 34.41 -5.16
N ALA A 53 -4.22 33.97 -4.16
CA ALA A 53 -5.48 34.61 -3.75
C ALA A 53 -5.26 35.67 -2.67
N ASP A 54 -6.22 36.59 -2.54
CA ASP A 54 -6.22 37.59 -1.47
C ASP A 54 -6.29 36.90 -0.08
N PRO A 55 -5.36 37.20 0.84
CA PRO A 55 -5.34 36.63 2.19
C PRO A 55 -6.61 36.85 3.02
N ASP A 56 -7.33 37.95 2.78
CA ASP A 56 -8.57 38.30 3.49
C ASP A 56 -9.83 37.75 2.80
N ARG A 57 -9.67 37.07 1.64
CA ARG A 57 -10.77 36.40 0.96
C ARG A 57 -11.35 35.30 1.86
N LYS A 58 -12.69 35.24 1.90
CA LYS A 58 -13.42 34.18 2.61
C LYS A 58 -13.15 32.82 1.96
N CYS A 59 -12.83 31.84 2.79
CA CYS A 59 -12.63 30.45 2.45
C CYS A 59 -13.63 29.60 3.25
N PHE A 60 -14.18 28.55 2.64
CA PHE A 60 -15.13 27.66 3.30
C PHE A 60 -14.55 26.25 3.35
N ARG A 61 -14.44 25.68 4.55
CA ARG A 61 -14.00 24.30 4.75
C ARG A 61 -15.19 23.41 5.05
N GLN A 62 -15.37 22.34 4.29
CA GLN A 62 -16.40 21.34 4.55
C GLN A 62 -15.94 20.34 5.61
N ILE A 63 -16.74 20.13 6.65
CA ILE A 63 -16.51 19.17 7.73
C ILE A 63 -17.82 18.45 8.01
N GLY A 64 -17.88 17.13 7.73
CA GLY A 64 -19.04 16.29 8.06
C GLY A 64 -20.38 16.77 7.48
N GLY A 65 -20.37 17.56 6.39
CA GLY A 65 -21.56 18.14 5.77
C GLY A 65 -21.85 19.60 6.13
N VAL A 66 -21.10 20.21 7.05
CA VAL A 66 -21.21 21.64 7.40
C VAL A 66 -20.07 22.42 6.75
N LEU A 67 -20.36 23.61 6.20
CA LEU A 67 -19.35 24.55 5.72
C LEU A 67 -18.97 25.52 6.83
N CYS A 68 -17.70 25.50 7.22
CA CYS A 68 -17.13 26.45 8.18
C CYS A 68 -16.47 27.61 7.44
N GLU A 69 -16.91 28.84 7.70
CA GLU A 69 -16.31 30.07 7.17
C GLU A 69 -14.99 30.38 7.89
N ARG A 70 -13.95 30.67 7.09
CA ARG A 70 -12.58 31.07 7.48
C ARG A 70 -12.04 32.07 6.47
N THR A 71 -10.81 32.54 6.65
CA THR A 71 -10.08 33.33 5.65
C THR A 71 -8.91 32.54 5.06
N VAL A 72 -8.40 32.96 3.89
CA VAL A 72 -7.24 32.32 3.25
C VAL A 72 -6.04 32.31 4.20
N LYS A 73 -5.75 33.44 4.87
CA LYS A 73 -4.64 33.54 5.84
C LYS A 73 -4.74 32.58 7.04
N GLU A 74 -5.95 32.16 7.43
CA GLU A 74 -6.17 31.20 8.51
C GLU A 74 -6.03 29.75 8.04
N VAL A 75 -6.41 29.48 6.78
CA VAL A 75 -6.47 28.13 6.21
C VAL A 75 -5.13 27.71 5.59
N LEU A 76 -4.41 28.64 4.96
CA LEU A 76 -3.16 28.35 4.26
C LEU A 76 -2.12 27.65 5.16
N PRO A 77 -1.85 28.12 6.40
CA PRO A 77 -0.88 27.46 7.26
C PRO A 77 -1.28 26.02 7.63
N GLN A 78 -2.58 25.78 7.82
CA GLN A 78 -3.10 24.43 8.13
C GLN A 78 -2.94 23.49 6.95
N LEU A 79 -3.13 23.98 5.72
CA LEU A 79 -2.92 23.17 4.52
C LEU A 79 -1.45 22.80 4.34
N VAL A 80 -0.53 23.73 4.61
CA VAL A 80 0.92 23.50 4.56
C VAL A 80 1.34 22.47 5.61
N GLU A 81 0.89 22.62 6.86
CA GLU A 81 1.18 21.66 7.93
C GLU A 81 0.66 20.25 7.59
N ASN A 82 -0.57 20.14 7.10
CA ASN A 82 -1.16 18.87 6.70
C ASN A 82 -0.42 18.23 5.52
N LYS A 83 -0.01 19.02 4.52
CA LYS A 83 0.81 18.55 3.39
C LYS A 83 2.13 17.96 3.90
N ASP A 84 2.80 18.63 4.83
CA ASP A 84 4.07 18.16 5.38
C ASP A 84 3.89 16.90 6.22
N PHE A 85 2.77 16.79 6.94
CA PHE A 85 2.39 15.55 7.63
C PHE A 85 2.18 14.40 6.64
N ILE A 86 1.41 14.61 5.57
CA ILE A 86 1.19 13.61 4.52
C ILE A 86 2.53 13.18 3.90
N ALA A 87 3.42 14.12 3.60
CA ALA A 87 4.75 13.82 3.06
C ALA A 87 5.59 12.95 4.01
N LYS A 88 5.54 13.21 5.32
CA LYS A 88 6.18 12.35 6.32
C LYS A 88 5.55 10.96 6.36
N THR A 89 4.23 10.87 6.30
CA THR A 89 3.51 9.57 6.28
C THR A 89 3.84 8.76 5.05
N ILE A 90 3.95 9.38 3.86
CA ILE A 90 4.39 8.72 2.62
C ILE A 90 5.78 8.07 2.81
N ASN A 91 6.73 8.79 3.40
CA ASN A 91 8.06 8.24 3.68
C ASN A 91 7.99 7.04 4.64
N MET A 92 7.14 7.12 5.68
CA MET A 92 6.95 6.01 6.62
C MET A 92 6.34 4.78 5.91
N VAL A 93 5.25 4.96 5.16
CA VAL A 93 4.56 3.87 4.44
C VAL A 93 5.47 3.25 3.38
N THR A 94 6.28 4.05 2.69
CA THR A 94 7.28 3.56 1.72
C THR A 94 8.32 2.66 2.39
N ASN A 95 8.84 3.08 3.54
CA ASN A 95 9.78 2.28 4.33
C ASN A 95 9.14 0.97 4.79
N ASP A 96 7.89 1.02 5.27
CA ASP A 96 7.19 -0.17 5.74
C ASP A 96 6.84 -1.12 4.59
N LEU A 97 6.51 -0.60 3.41
CA LEU A 97 6.32 -1.38 2.18
C LEU A 97 7.60 -2.12 1.79
N SER A 98 8.76 -1.45 1.86
CA SER A 98 10.07 -2.05 1.58
C SER A 98 10.43 -3.15 2.58
N LYS A 99 10.21 -2.90 3.89
CA LYS A 99 10.41 -3.90 4.95
C LYS A 99 9.51 -5.12 4.72
N LYS A 100 8.23 -4.91 4.42
CA LYS A 100 7.27 -5.99 4.13
C LYS A 100 7.63 -6.77 2.88
N GLY A 101 8.12 -6.11 1.82
CA GLY A 101 8.66 -6.79 0.64
C GLY A 101 9.85 -7.68 0.96
N SER A 102 10.74 -7.22 1.85
CA SER A 102 11.91 -7.99 2.30
C SER A 102 11.51 -9.17 3.19
N GLU A 103 10.52 -8.98 4.08
CA GLU A 103 9.92 -10.04 4.90
C GLU A 103 9.27 -11.12 4.02
N LEU A 104 8.52 -10.71 2.98
CA LEU A 104 7.92 -11.63 2.01
C LEU A 104 8.95 -12.48 1.28
N ASN A 105 10.04 -11.88 0.82
CA ASN A 105 11.10 -12.60 0.12
C ASN A 105 11.79 -13.62 1.04
N LYS A 106 12.11 -13.23 2.28
CA LYS A 106 12.66 -14.14 3.28
C LYS A 106 11.70 -15.30 3.58
N PHE A 107 10.42 -15.00 3.79
CA PHE A 107 9.41 -16.02 4.07
C PHE A 107 9.23 -16.98 2.88
N LYS A 108 9.34 -16.47 1.65
CA LYS A 108 9.32 -17.27 0.42
C LYS A 108 10.52 -18.22 0.36
N GLU A 109 11.72 -17.75 0.67
CA GLU A 109 12.96 -18.55 0.66
C GLU A 109 12.98 -19.59 1.78
N GLU A 110 12.68 -19.18 3.02
CA GLU A 110 12.69 -20.05 4.22
C GLU A 110 11.73 -21.23 4.07
N HIS A 111 10.56 -20.98 3.49
CA HIS A 111 9.56 -22.00 3.31
C HIS A 111 9.57 -22.65 1.93
N ASN A 112 10.39 -22.21 0.96
CA ASN A 112 10.44 -22.65 -0.45
C ASN A 112 9.16 -22.36 -1.28
N ILE A 113 8.45 -21.26 -1.01
CA ILE A 113 7.14 -20.96 -1.61
C ILE A 113 7.24 -20.73 -3.12
N ARG A 114 6.66 -21.65 -3.89
CA ARG A 114 6.43 -21.48 -5.33
C ARG A 114 5.04 -20.88 -5.55
N ILE A 115 5.03 -19.66 -6.05
CA ILE A 115 3.82 -19.03 -6.55
C ILE A 115 3.56 -19.67 -7.92
N CYS A 116 2.58 -20.58 -8.01
CA CYS A 116 2.13 -21.07 -9.31
C CYS A 116 1.43 -19.94 -10.06
N GLY A 117 2.15 -19.37 -11.03
CA GLY A 117 1.73 -18.23 -11.82
C GLY A 117 2.84 -17.60 -12.67
N GLU A 118 4.11 -17.93 -12.43
CA GLU A 118 5.26 -17.33 -13.15
C GLU A 118 6.17 -18.35 -13.86
N HIS A 119 5.67 -19.53 -14.21
CA HIS A 119 6.41 -20.44 -15.11
C HIS A 119 5.49 -21.13 -16.11
N LEU A 120 5.09 -20.39 -17.15
CA LEU A 120 4.81 -20.93 -18.49
C LEU A 120 5.11 -19.85 -19.57
N VAL A 121 6.29 -19.23 -19.49
CA VAL A 121 6.90 -18.59 -20.68
C VAL A 121 8.32 -19.11 -20.85
N ALA A 122 8.44 -20.43 -20.94
CA ALA A 122 9.57 -21.08 -21.57
C ALA A 122 9.03 -22.36 -22.21
N GLU A 123 8.99 -22.33 -23.55
CA GLU A 123 8.77 -23.45 -24.49
C GLU A 123 7.31 -23.83 -24.85
N GLY A 124 6.85 -23.31 -26.01
CA GLY A 124 6.11 -24.13 -26.99
C GLY A 124 4.63 -23.82 -27.29
N ALA A 125 4.40 -23.20 -28.46
CA ALA A 125 3.25 -23.37 -29.37
C ALA A 125 1.90 -22.62 -29.17
N LYS A 126 1.50 -21.93 -30.26
CA LYS A 126 0.22 -21.32 -30.68
C LYS A 126 -1.09 -21.87 -30.10
N GLY A 127 -2.06 -20.96 -29.88
CA GLY A 127 -3.52 -21.22 -29.92
C GLY A 127 -4.36 -20.09 -29.32
N ASP A 128 -5.34 -19.60 -30.08
CA ASP A 128 -6.28 -18.50 -29.80
C ASP A 128 -7.28 -18.72 -28.64
N ASP A 129 -7.83 -17.59 -28.18
CA ASP A 129 -9.13 -17.35 -27.51
C ASP A 129 -9.48 -18.07 -26.19
N ALA A 130 -9.65 -17.26 -25.12
CA ALA A 130 -10.85 -17.21 -24.27
C ALA A 130 -10.65 -16.23 -23.10
N GLU A 131 -11.45 -15.15 -23.09
CA GLU A 131 -11.77 -14.39 -21.88
C GLU A 131 -12.52 -15.27 -20.87
N ASP A 132 -12.31 -14.93 -19.60
CA ASP A 132 -13.12 -15.21 -18.40
C ASP A 132 -12.51 -16.16 -17.34
N LYS A 133 -12.66 -15.75 -16.08
CA LYS A 133 -12.08 -16.26 -14.80
C LYS A 133 -10.76 -15.65 -14.34
N ALA A 134 -10.85 -14.39 -13.90
CA ALA A 134 -9.86 -13.71 -13.05
C ALA A 134 -10.17 -13.79 -11.53
N GLU A 135 -10.92 -14.80 -11.07
CA GLU A 135 -11.13 -15.06 -9.65
C GLU A 135 -10.55 -16.44 -9.28
N ASN A 136 -9.66 -16.46 -8.29
CA ASN A 136 -9.02 -17.64 -7.66
C ASN A 136 -7.81 -18.30 -8.36
N ARG A 137 -6.75 -17.54 -8.67
CA ARG A 137 -5.44 -18.11 -9.04
C ARG A 137 -4.33 -17.79 -8.04
N ASN A 138 -4.50 -18.20 -6.78
CA ASN A 138 -3.41 -18.25 -5.80
C ASN A 138 -3.37 -19.64 -5.15
N VAL A 139 -3.18 -20.67 -5.97
CA VAL A 139 -2.86 -22.02 -5.46
C VAL A 139 -1.35 -22.09 -5.33
N LEU A 140 -0.84 -22.08 -4.10
CA LEU A 140 0.57 -22.30 -3.82
C LEU A 140 0.82 -23.81 -3.88
N ALA A 141 1.68 -24.26 -4.80
CA ALA A 141 2.08 -25.67 -4.85
C ALA A 141 3.42 -25.86 -4.13
N PHE A 142 3.49 -26.94 -3.36
CA PHE A 142 4.67 -27.33 -2.61
C PHE A 142 4.94 -28.83 -2.76
N ASN A 143 6.21 -29.18 -2.96
CA ASN A 143 6.72 -30.56 -2.92
C ASN A 143 7.12 -30.95 -1.49
#